data_AF-M6RCR4-F1
#
_entry.id   AF-M6RCR4-F1
#
_cell.length_a   1.000
_cell.length_b   1.000
_cell.length_c   1.000
_cell.angle_alpha   90.00
_cell.angle_beta   90.00
_cell.angle_gamma   90.00
#
_symmetry.space_group_name_H-M   'P 1'
#
loop_
_entity.id
_entity.type
_entity.pdbx_description
1 polymer ?
#
loop_
_entity_poly.entity_id
_entity_poly.type
_entity_poly.pdbx_seq_one_letter_code
_entity_poly.pdbx_strand_id
1 'polypeptide(L)' 'FYSKRQNSNYTDIYKSTRTKDEWTQGEEIEVLNSNFDDQSPFILNREEGILFSSNRDGATEFQFANGKIGVSRDIYFSKK' A
#
# COMPACT_ATOMS: atom_id res chain seq x y z
N PHE A 1 -7.11 -3.27 0.33
CA PHE A 1 -6.48 -3.62 -0.96
C PHE A 1 -5.62 -2.44 -1.40
N TYR A 2 -4.85 -2.56 -2.49
CA TYR A 2 -4.05 -1.44 -3.01
C TYR A 2 -4.40 -1.16 -4.48
N SER A 3 -4.28 0.10 -4.91
CA SER A 3 -4.60 0.50 -6.29
C SER A 3 -3.87 1.79 -6.66
N LYS A 4 -3.57 1.97 -7.94
CA LYS A 4 -3.13 3.25 -8.51
C LYS A 4 -4.29 3.83 -9.31
N ARG A 5 -5.01 4.80 -8.74
CA ARG A 5 -6.18 5.43 -9.36
C ARG A 5 -5.80 6.73 -10.09
N GLN A 6 -6.65 7.16 -11.02
CA GLN A 6 -6.39 8.33 -11.89
C GLN A 6 -6.16 9.56 -11.00
N ASN A 7 -4.89 9.99 -10.92
CA ASN A 7 -4.31 11.14 -10.20
C ASN A 7 -3.32 10.80 -9.07
N SER A 8 -3.11 9.54 -8.69
CA SER A 8 -1.99 9.21 -7.79
C SER A 8 -0.70 8.96 -8.55
N ASN A 9 0.38 9.58 -8.10
CA ASN A 9 1.74 9.27 -8.56
C ASN A 9 2.18 7.88 -8.07
N TYR A 10 1.59 7.41 -6.98
CA TYR A 10 1.98 6.22 -6.26
C TYR A 10 0.82 5.22 -6.17
N THR A 11 1.11 4.07 -5.58
CA THR A 11 0.10 3.07 -5.26
C THR A 11 -0.38 3.29 -3.83
N ASP A 12 -1.69 3.33 -3.63
CA ASP A 12 -2.29 3.67 -2.35
C ASP A 12 -3.09 2.51 -1.77
N ILE A 13 -3.20 2.47 -0.44
CA ILE A 13 -4.02 1.52 0.31
C ILE A 13 -5.45 2.06 0.42
N TYR A 14 -6.41 1.18 0.12
CA TYR A 14 -7.84 1.44 0.17
C TYR A 14 -8.57 0.41 1.06
N LYS A 15 -9.65 0.85 1.70
CA LYS A 15 -10.61 0.02 2.43
C LYS A 15 -11.92 -0.05 1.65
N SER A 16 -12.49 -1.25 1.56
CA SER A 16 -13.88 -1.46 1.15
C SER A 16 -14.52 -2.40 2.16
N THR A 17 -15.79 -2.17 2.46
CA THR A 17 -16.57 -2.99 3.39
C THR A 17 -17.57 -3.79 2.59
N ARG A 18 -17.70 -5.09 2.89
CA ARG A 18 -18.74 -5.91 2.29
C ARG A 18 -20.06 -5.67 3.03
N THR A 19 -21.06 -5.17 2.31
CA THR A 19 -22.42 -4.98 2.79
C THR A 19 -23.34 -5.96 2.07
N LYS A 20 -23.86 -6.96 2.81
CA LYS A 20 -24.62 -8.09 2.23
C LYS A 20 -23.78 -8.78 1.14
N ASP A 21 -24.18 -8.61 -0.12
CA ASP A 21 -23.57 -9.25 -1.28
C ASP A 21 -22.72 -8.30 -2.14
N GLU A 22 -22.60 -7.04 -1.73
CA GLU A 22 -21.86 -6.01 -2.47
C GLU A 22 -20.67 -5.48 -1.68
N TRP A 23 -19.64 -5.01 -2.40
CA TRP A 23 -18.53 -4.27 -1.83
C TRP A 23 -18.79 -2.78 -1.99
N THR A 24 -18.61 -2.00 -0.93
CA THR A 24 -18.66 -0.54 -1.03
C THR A 24 -17.56 -0.04 -1.97
N GLN A 25 -17.75 1.17 -2.51
CA GLN A 25 -16.66 1.86 -3.18
C GLN A 25 -15.46 1.94 -2.22
N GLY A 26 -14.27 1.67 -2.75
CA GLY A 26 -13.06 1.71 -1.96
C GLY A 26 -12.66 3.13 -1.61
N GLU A 27 -12.54 3.40 -0.31
CA GLU A 27 -12.10 4.65 0.28
C GLU A 27 -10.60 4.57 0.59
N GLU A 28 -9.88 5.66 0.33
CA GLU A 28 -8.46 5.75 0.60
C GLU A 28 -8.20 5.82 2.12
N ILE A 29 -7.14 5.16 2.59
CA ILE A 29 -6.73 5.26 4.00
C ILE A 29 -5.56 6.27 4.10
N GLU A 30 -5.87 7.56 4.01
CA GLU A 30 -4.88 8.65 3.92
C GLU A 30 -3.81 8.59 5.02
N VAL A 31 -4.19 8.25 6.27
CA VAL A 31 -3.25 8.16 7.41
C VAL A 31 -2.22 7.03 7.27
N LEU A 32 -2.51 6.01 6.47
CA LEU A 32 -1.57 4.94 6.19
C LEU A 32 -0.74 5.20 4.94
N ASN A 33 -1.26 5.95 3.97
CA ASN A 33 -0.58 6.21 2.71
C ASN A 33 0.55 7.24 2.86
N SER A 34 1.38 7.30 1.84
CA SER A 34 2.55 8.16 1.77
C SER A 34 2.77 8.65 0.34
N ASN A 35 3.74 9.54 0.16
CA ASN A 35 4.21 9.96 -1.17
C ASN A 35 5.14 8.90 -1.80
N PHE A 36 4.84 7.62 -1.61
CA PHE A 36 5.57 6.45 -2.10
C PHE A 36 4.56 5.33 -2.38
N ASP A 37 4.98 4.26 -3.07
CA ASP A 37 4.10 3.13 -3.31
C ASP A 37 3.87 2.33 -2.02
N ASP A 38 2.65 2.35 -1.51
CA ASP A 38 2.18 1.55 -0.39
C ASP A 38 1.32 0.38 -0.90
N GLN A 39 1.75 -0.85 -0.65
CA GLN A 39 1.25 -2.04 -1.33
C GLN A 39 1.06 -3.23 -0.40
N SER A 40 0.36 -4.24 -0.92
CA SER A 40 0.21 -5.56 -0.29
C SER A 40 -0.25 -5.52 1.18
N PRO A 41 -1.37 -4.83 1.50
CA PRO A 41 -1.86 -4.74 2.87
C PRO A 41 -2.35 -6.11 3.36
N PHE A 42 -2.02 -6.43 4.61
CA PHE A 42 -2.47 -7.60 5.34
C PHE A 42 -2.98 -7.16 6.72
N ILE A 43 -4.25 -7.42 6.99
CA ILE A 43 -4.90 -7.05 8.25
C ILE A 43 -4.63 -8.13 9.31
N LEU A 44 -4.15 -7.72 10.48
CA LEU A 44 -3.96 -8.57 11.64
C LEU A 44 -5.20 -8.58 12.52
N ASN A 45 -5.58 -9.76 12.98
CA ASN A 45 -6.72 -9.99 13.87
C ASN A 45 -7.98 -9.26 13.35
N ARG A 46 -8.81 -8.74 14.27
CA ARG A 46 -10.00 -7.94 13.91
C ARG A 46 -9.64 -6.46 13.75
N GLU A 47 -8.71 -6.17 12.84
CA GLU A 47 -8.18 -4.82 12.59
C GLU A 47 -7.42 -4.21 13.78
N GLU A 48 -6.66 -5.02 14.53
CA GLU A 48 -5.79 -4.51 15.61
C GLU A 48 -4.49 -3.91 15.05
N GLY A 49 -4.08 -4.38 13.86
CA GLY A 49 -2.98 -3.80 13.12
C GLY A 49 -2.99 -4.22 11.66
N ILE A 50 -2.05 -3.66 10.91
CA ILE A 50 -1.88 -3.88 9.48
C ILE A 50 -0.40 -3.96 9.15
N LEU A 51 -0.04 -4.95 8.35
CA LEU A 51 1.24 -5.05 7.67
C LEU A 51 1.06 -4.60 6.22
N PHE A 52 2.04 -3.91 5.67
CA PHE A 52 2.07 -3.55 4.26
C PHE A 52 3.51 -3.36 3.81
N SER A 53 3.77 -3.41 2.50
CA SER A 53 5.09 -3.14 1.95
C SER A 53 5.16 -1.73 1.38
N SER A 54 6.31 -1.08 1.54
CA SER A 54 6.49 0.27 1.02
C SER A 54 7.92 0.57 0.61
N ASN A 55 8.08 1.47 -0.36
CA ASN A 55 9.36 2.01 -0.81
C ASN A 55 9.61 3.45 -0.31
N ARG A 56 9.18 3.76 0.94
CA ARG A 56 9.54 5.01 1.63
C ARG A 56 11.04 5.06 1.93
N ASP A 57 11.43 6.07 2.70
CA ASP A 57 12.77 6.25 3.27
C ASP A 57 13.35 4.92 3.78
N GLY A 58 14.55 4.58 3.31
CA GLY A 58 15.21 3.30 3.57
C GLY A 58 15.22 2.34 2.37
N ALA A 59 14.33 2.54 1.40
CA ALA A 59 14.35 1.78 0.16
C ALA A 59 15.66 1.97 -0.62
N THR A 60 16.15 0.87 -1.19
CA THR A 60 17.35 0.85 -2.04
C THR A 60 16.94 0.84 -3.49
N GLU A 61 17.47 1.80 -4.26
CA GLU A 61 17.39 1.79 -5.71
C GLU A 61 18.57 1.01 -6.30
N PHE A 62 18.32 0.27 -7.37
CA PHE A 62 19.36 -0.44 -8.10
C PHE A 62 19.00 -0.53 -9.58
N GLN A 63 20.03 -0.53 -10.43
CA GLN A 63 19.85 -0.60 -11.88
C GLN A 63 20.07 -2.03 -12.37
N PHE A 64 19.10 -2.55 -13.12
CA PHE A 64 19.24 -3.81 -13.83
C PHE A 64 20.11 -3.64 -15.08
N ALA A 65 20.72 -4.73 -15.56
CA ALA A 65 21.56 -4.71 -16.77
C ALA A 65 20.85 -4.18 -18.03
N ASN A 66 19.51 -4.23 -18.06
CA ASN A 66 18.68 -3.69 -19.15
C ASN A 66 18.32 -2.19 -18.97
N GLY A 67 18.94 -1.51 -18.00
CA GLY A 67 18.72 -0.09 -17.73
C GLY A 67 17.49 0.25 -16.88
N LYS A 68 16.62 -0.73 -16.56
CA LYS A 68 15.48 -0.50 -15.66
C LYS A 68 15.95 -0.22 -14.24
N ILE A 69 15.23 0.64 -13.53
CA ILE A 69 15.45 0.89 -12.10
C ILE A 69 14.50 -0.02 -11.31
N GLY A 70 15.07 -0.79 -10.39
CA GLY A 70 14.35 -1.49 -9.34
C GLY A 70 14.41 -0.70 -8.05
N VAL A 71 13.37 -0.84 -7.23
CA VAL A 71 13.29 -0.23 -5.90
C VAL A 71 12.91 -1.32 -4.91
N SER A 72 13.66 -1.48 -3.82
CA SER A 72 13.31 -2.42 -2.75
C SER A 72 12.08 -1.93 -1.97
N ARG A 73 11.48 -2.84 -1.20
CA ARG A 73 10.38 -2.52 -0.29
C ARG A 73 10.63 -3.15 1.06
N ASP A 74 10.37 -2.38 2.11
CA ASP A 74 10.41 -2.86 3.48
C ASP A 74 9.00 -3.19 3.96
N ILE A 75 8.91 -3.95 5.05
CA ILE A 75 7.65 -4.29 5.70
C ILE A 75 7.37 -3.27 6.80
N TYR A 76 6.24 -2.58 6.67
CA TYR A 76 5.73 -1.63 7.63
C TYR A 76 4.63 -2.27 8.47
N PHE A 77 4.60 -1.90 9.75
CA PHE A 77 3.56 -2.30 10.69
C PHE A 77 2.92 -1.05 11.28
N SER A 78 1.59 -0.99 11.23
CA SER A 78 0.79 0.04 11.91
C SER A 78 -0.23 -0.64 12.81
N LYS A 79 -0.46 -0.05 13.99
CA LYS A 79 -1.40 -0.52 15.00
C LYS A 79 -2.32 0.62 15.44
N LYS A 80 -3.50 0.25 15.94
CA LYS A 80 -4.40 1.19 16.60
C LYS A 80 -3.83 1.70 17.92
#